data_AF-A0AAX3TFW8-F1
#
_entry.id   AF-A0AAX3TFW8-F1
#
_cell.length_a   1.000
_cell.length_b   1.000
_cell.length_c   1.000
_cell.angle_alpha   90.00
_cell.angle_beta   90.00
_cell.angle_gamma   90.00
#
_symmetry.space_group_name_H-M   'P 1'
#
loop_
_entity.id
_entity.type
_entity.pdbx_description
1 polymer ?
#
loop_
_entity_poly.entity_id
_entity_poly.type
_entity_poly.pdbx_seq_one_letter_code
_entity_poly.pdbx_strand_id
1 'polypeptide(L)'
;MIVKLEFAKFGMKKKPNLETGFIHDHKFYSSGKYIDYITRSQAVYIQDDDVTKDDLIKEWKSSELSFKEFMNNKTKKEQGLMGNTVKTGLYRLFGDKPVDLNLLEEKQLVSKVGKKQIIWEFIVNPGQLGIDYGTIDKNEWNDVLNKTTKSLLKINGMNPENFTGHYAIHTNTDYPHVHFAMWEKQPDVNGNFRAKGKFTKNTIVRYQELLETNFVSNKDYEELSQVKNEVWDNRKEIRNFFKDGIKSIFVGNSIKTIKEFYKDNKNKNYVLTKDDPKVNQAVWDIFNYVKSTNSELKEKYNKYSQALESIKNQEYKLPGINKLKGEFIDKEQQEFESQIGNVIVKDCLKSDETFKKYSSYSPGLGKKNKKDNLDYLIKKWQFEFNKIQFEKKIEALKKFNQNIRQKQ
;
A
#
# COMPACT_ATOMS: atom_id res chain seq x y z
N MET A 1 -4.50 18.17 -11.77
CA MET A 1 -5.92 17.97 -11.41
C MET A 1 -6.44 19.09 -10.50
N ILE A 2 -7.76 19.31 -10.46
CA ILE A 2 -8.42 20.21 -9.50
C ILE A 2 -9.43 19.39 -8.69
N VAL A 3 -9.39 19.52 -7.36
CA VAL A 3 -10.45 19.04 -6.47
C VAL A 3 -10.96 20.22 -5.65
N LYS A 4 -12.22 20.58 -5.86
CA LYS A 4 -12.93 21.54 -5.01
C LYS A 4 -13.74 20.76 -3.97
N LEU A 5 -13.75 21.29 -2.75
CA LEU A 5 -14.48 20.70 -1.63
C LEU A 5 -15.23 21.81 -0.91
N GLU A 6 -16.50 21.56 -0.66
CA GLU A 6 -17.29 22.33 0.31
C GLU A 6 -18.12 21.40 1.20
N PHE A 7 -18.65 21.95 2.29
CA PHE A 7 -19.58 21.20 3.13
C PHE A 7 -20.72 22.09 3.60
N ALA A 8 -21.86 21.49 3.87
CA ALA A 8 -23.03 22.15 4.41
C ALA A 8 -23.47 21.50 5.72
N LYS A 9 -23.87 22.35 6.66
CA LYS A 9 -24.43 21.99 7.96
C LYS A 9 -25.67 22.84 8.19
N PHE A 10 -26.69 22.28 8.83
CA PHE A 10 -27.90 23.04 9.16
C PHE A 10 -27.56 24.29 9.97
N GLY A 11 -28.16 25.43 9.61
CA GLY A 11 -27.93 26.73 10.25
C GLY A 11 -26.64 27.45 9.85
N MET A 12 -25.76 26.83 9.05
CA MET A 12 -24.57 27.51 8.52
C MET A 12 -24.97 28.47 7.39
N LYS A 13 -24.69 29.77 7.56
CA LYS A 13 -24.89 30.76 6.50
C LYS A 13 -23.85 30.57 5.40
N LYS A 14 -24.30 30.49 4.15
CA LYS A 14 -23.45 30.45 2.96
C LYS A 14 -23.80 31.59 2.01
N LYS A 15 -22.81 32.00 1.21
CA LYS A 15 -23.02 32.95 0.12
C LYS A 15 -23.54 32.21 -1.12
N PRO A 16 -24.29 32.87 -2.01
CA PRO A 16 -24.60 32.34 -3.32
C PRO A 16 -23.32 31.97 -4.07
N ASN A 17 -23.34 30.83 -4.76
CA ASN A 17 -22.31 30.45 -5.71
C ASN A 17 -22.35 31.44 -6.89
N LEU A 18 -21.19 31.98 -7.28
CA LEU A 18 -21.11 33.01 -8.32
C LEU A 18 -21.50 32.49 -9.71
N GLU A 19 -21.27 31.21 -9.98
CA GLU A 19 -21.54 30.59 -11.28
C GLU A 19 -23.01 30.16 -11.40
N THR A 20 -23.59 29.64 -10.31
CA THR A 20 -24.95 29.04 -10.36
C THR A 20 -26.04 29.93 -9.75
N GLY A 21 -25.67 30.93 -8.96
CA GLY A 21 -26.60 31.75 -8.16
C GLY A 21 -27.24 30.99 -6.99
N PHE A 22 -27.05 29.68 -6.87
CA PHE A 22 -27.63 28.89 -5.79
C PHE A 22 -26.79 29.01 -4.52
N ILE A 23 -27.48 28.97 -3.37
CA ILE A 23 -26.84 28.83 -2.07
C ILE A 23 -26.76 27.34 -1.78
N HIS A 24 -25.54 26.78 -1.80
CA HIS A 24 -25.27 25.36 -1.54
C HIS A 24 -25.37 25.04 -0.03
N ASP A 25 -26.46 25.43 0.62
CA ASP A 25 -26.72 25.17 2.04
C ASP A 25 -27.32 23.78 2.28
N HIS A 26 -27.57 23.43 3.55
CA HIS A 26 -28.14 22.12 3.90
C HIS A 26 -29.47 21.85 3.19
N LYS A 27 -30.31 22.88 2.99
CA LYS A 27 -31.61 22.77 2.34
C LYS A 27 -31.47 22.47 0.84
N PHE A 28 -30.48 23.03 0.17
CA PHE A 28 -30.20 22.76 -1.25
C PHE A 28 -29.99 21.27 -1.52
N TYR A 29 -29.23 20.58 -0.65
CA TYR A 29 -29.03 19.14 -0.77
C TYR A 29 -30.26 18.36 -0.28
N SER A 30 -30.78 18.67 0.91
CA SER A 30 -31.88 17.89 1.51
C SER A 30 -33.20 18.03 0.74
N SER A 31 -33.41 19.09 -0.03
CA SER A 31 -34.61 19.23 -0.87
C SER A 31 -34.49 18.49 -2.21
N GLY A 32 -33.34 17.86 -2.50
CA GLY A 32 -33.10 17.21 -3.79
C GLY A 32 -32.72 18.16 -4.93
N LYS A 33 -32.55 19.48 -4.68
CA LYS A 33 -32.14 20.44 -5.71
C LYS A 33 -30.72 20.18 -6.21
N TYR A 34 -29.84 19.70 -5.33
CA TYR A 34 -28.52 19.23 -5.74
C TYR A 34 -28.59 18.10 -6.77
N ILE A 35 -29.48 17.12 -6.57
CA ILE A 35 -29.68 16.02 -7.53
C ILE A 35 -30.10 16.60 -8.88
N ASP A 36 -31.12 17.48 -8.90
CA ASP A 36 -31.55 18.16 -10.14
C ASP A 36 -30.43 18.90 -10.84
N TYR A 37 -29.58 19.59 -10.07
CA TYR A 37 -28.44 20.33 -10.59
C TYR A 37 -27.41 19.40 -11.25
N ILE A 38 -27.01 18.32 -10.58
CA ILE A 38 -25.98 17.42 -11.10
C ILE A 38 -26.50 16.48 -12.21
N THR A 39 -27.82 16.31 -12.36
CA THR A 39 -28.41 15.47 -13.43
C THR A 39 -29.04 16.29 -14.55
N ARG A 40 -28.75 17.59 -14.64
CA ARG A 40 -29.29 18.45 -15.70
C ARG A 40 -28.87 17.93 -17.09
N SER A 41 -29.83 17.89 -18.01
CA SER A 41 -29.67 17.20 -19.31
C SER A 41 -28.56 17.79 -20.18
N GLN A 42 -28.26 19.09 -20.02
CA GLN A 42 -27.22 19.79 -20.78
C GLN A 42 -25.81 19.49 -20.31
N ALA A 43 -25.64 18.80 -19.18
CA ALA A 43 -24.33 18.54 -18.59
C ALA A 43 -24.06 17.07 -18.32
N VAL A 44 -25.08 16.33 -17.86
CA VAL A 44 -24.91 14.96 -17.40
C VAL A 44 -24.52 14.04 -18.57
N TYR A 45 -23.43 13.31 -18.36
CA TYR A 45 -22.93 12.27 -19.26
C TYR A 45 -23.75 11.00 -19.12
N ILE A 46 -24.10 10.38 -20.24
CA ILE A 46 -24.79 9.08 -20.28
C ILE A 46 -23.92 8.09 -21.06
N GLN A 47 -23.70 6.93 -20.45
CA GLN A 47 -23.02 5.78 -21.06
C GLN A 47 -23.88 4.54 -20.87
N ASP A 48 -24.02 3.76 -21.94
CA ASP A 48 -24.70 2.48 -21.89
C ASP A 48 -23.90 1.44 -21.10
N ASP A 49 -24.59 0.42 -20.60
CA ASP A 49 -24.03 -0.51 -19.61
C ASP A 49 -23.05 -1.53 -20.23
N ASP A 50 -23.18 -1.76 -21.53
CA ASP A 50 -22.38 -2.67 -22.35
C ASP A 50 -21.20 -1.99 -23.06
N VAL A 51 -21.15 -0.65 -23.04
CA VAL A 51 -20.09 0.13 -23.69
C VAL A 51 -18.85 0.21 -22.80
N THR A 52 -17.70 -0.24 -23.31
CA THR A 52 -16.43 -0.20 -22.58
C THR A 52 -15.61 1.07 -22.85
N LYS A 53 -14.58 1.32 -22.02
CA LYS A 53 -13.61 2.40 -22.24
C LYS A 53 -12.94 2.31 -23.62
N ASP A 54 -12.56 1.10 -24.06
CA ASP A 54 -11.92 0.90 -25.35
C ASP A 54 -12.87 1.20 -26.51
N ASP A 55 -14.16 0.88 -26.36
CA ASP A 55 -15.18 1.22 -27.36
C ASP A 55 -15.36 2.74 -27.47
N LEU A 56 -15.43 3.45 -26.34
CA LEU A 56 -15.51 4.91 -26.31
C LEU A 56 -14.27 5.57 -26.94
N ILE A 57 -13.06 5.04 -26.68
CA ILE A 57 -11.82 5.54 -27.28
C ILE A 57 -11.80 5.31 -28.79
N LYS A 58 -12.25 4.13 -29.25
CA LYS A 58 -12.36 3.84 -30.69
C LYS A 58 -13.39 4.75 -31.35
N GLU A 59 -14.56 4.93 -30.74
CA GLU A 59 -15.61 5.81 -31.22
C GLU A 59 -15.08 7.24 -31.37
N TRP A 60 -14.44 7.77 -30.33
CA TRP A 60 -13.82 9.09 -30.37
C TRP A 60 -12.82 9.23 -31.53
N LYS A 61 -11.86 8.30 -31.64
CA LYS A 61 -10.85 8.33 -32.70
C LYS A 61 -11.44 8.22 -34.11
N SER A 62 -12.56 7.50 -34.26
CA SER A 62 -13.26 7.36 -35.54
C SER A 62 -14.14 8.56 -35.90
N SER A 63 -14.51 9.40 -34.92
CA SER A 63 -15.42 10.53 -35.12
C SER A 63 -14.76 11.77 -35.75
N GLU A 64 -13.42 11.81 -35.81
CA GLU A 64 -12.62 12.99 -36.19
C GLU A 64 -12.88 14.26 -35.34
N LEU A 65 -13.63 14.14 -34.24
CA LEU A 65 -13.89 15.23 -33.31
C LEU A 65 -12.73 15.44 -32.33
N SER A 66 -12.55 16.69 -31.88
CA SER A 66 -11.73 16.91 -30.68
C SER A 66 -12.34 16.19 -29.48
N PHE A 67 -11.51 15.84 -28.49
CA PHE A 67 -11.98 15.16 -27.28
C PHE A 67 -13.15 15.91 -26.61
N LYS A 68 -13.04 17.24 -26.54
CA LYS A 68 -14.08 18.11 -25.98
C LYS A 68 -15.40 17.97 -26.73
N GLU A 69 -15.38 18.06 -28.06
CA GLU A 69 -16.57 17.96 -28.90
C GLU A 69 -17.21 16.57 -28.77
N PHE A 70 -16.39 15.52 -28.79
CA PHE A 70 -16.84 14.16 -28.55
C PHE A 70 -17.55 14.03 -27.20
N MET A 71 -16.94 14.51 -26.12
CA MET A 71 -17.53 14.41 -24.78
C MET A 71 -18.79 15.28 -24.61
N ASN A 72 -18.86 16.46 -25.24
CA ASN A 72 -20.05 17.30 -25.26
C ASN A 72 -21.24 16.59 -25.94
N ASN A 73 -20.98 15.85 -27.03
CA ASN A 73 -21.99 15.06 -27.73
C ASN A 73 -22.51 13.87 -26.90
N LYS A 74 -21.81 13.51 -25.82
CA LYS A 74 -22.25 12.48 -24.87
C LYS A 74 -23.11 13.02 -23.71
N THR A 75 -23.54 14.28 -23.73
CA THR A 75 -24.53 14.74 -22.75
C THR A 75 -25.92 14.15 -23.04
N LYS A 76 -26.75 14.00 -22.01
CA LYS A 76 -28.11 13.45 -22.14
C LYS A 76 -28.96 14.18 -23.18
N LYS A 77 -28.81 15.51 -23.30
CA LYS A 77 -29.52 16.32 -24.29
C LYS A 77 -29.05 16.00 -25.72
N GLU A 78 -27.74 16.02 -25.96
CA GLU A 78 -27.19 15.81 -27.32
C GLU A 78 -27.41 14.36 -27.82
N GLN A 79 -27.54 13.40 -26.90
CA GLN A 79 -27.95 12.03 -27.22
C GLN A 79 -29.47 11.87 -27.45
N GLY A 80 -30.28 12.93 -27.37
CA GLY A 80 -31.74 12.86 -27.56
C GLY A 80 -32.51 12.15 -26.43
N LEU A 81 -31.91 12.01 -25.25
CA LEU A 81 -32.44 11.20 -24.14
C LEU A 81 -33.26 12.00 -23.10
N MET A 82 -33.70 13.22 -23.41
CA MET A 82 -34.36 14.09 -22.42
C MET A 82 -35.62 13.48 -21.79
N GLY A 83 -36.39 12.69 -22.55
CA GLY A 83 -37.59 11.98 -22.04
C GLY A 83 -37.30 10.65 -21.35
N ASN A 84 -36.04 10.17 -21.38
CA ASN A 84 -35.68 8.89 -20.78
C ASN A 84 -35.53 9.05 -19.27
N THR A 85 -36.43 8.44 -18.50
CA THR A 85 -36.42 8.45 -17.03
C THR A 85 -35.55 7.35 -16.42
N VAL A 86 -35.07 6.41 -17.23
CA VAL A 86 -34.23 5.27 -16.81
C VAL A 86 -32.76 5.66 -16.83
N LYS A 87 -32.29 6.32 -17.90
CA LYS A 87 -30.90 6.81 -18.02
C LYS A 87 -30.77 8.20 -17.40
N THR A 88 -30.46 8.25 -16.12
CA THR A 88 -30.45 9.48 -15.32
C THR A 88 -29.07 10.11 -15.21
N GLY A 89 -28.00 9.32 -15.38
CA GLY A 89 -26.62 9.69 -15.12
C GLY A 89 -26.32 9.93 -13.64
N LEU A 90 -27.24 9.52 -12.75
CA LEU A 90 -27.07 9.58 -11.30
C LEU A 90 -26.63 8.22 -10.79
N TYR A 91 -25.51 8.19 -10.09
CA TYR A 91 -24.91 6.95 -9.59
C TYR A 91 -24.72 6.99 -8.08
N ARG A 92 -24.73 5.81 -7.45
CA ARG A 92 -24.51 5.66 -6.00
C ARG A 92 -23.02 5.73 -5.69
N LEU A 93 -22.61 6.67 -4.84
CA LEU A 93 -21.26 6.63 -4.27
C LEU A 93 -21.16 5.44 -3.30
N PHE A 94 -20.06 4.70 -3.38
CA PHE A 94 -19.82 3.42 -2.71
C PHE A 94 -20.72 2.27 -3.18
N GLY A 95 -21.36 2.39 -4.34
CA GLY A 95 -22.04 1.28 -5.00
C GLY A 95 -21.04 0.34 -5.70
N ASP A 96 -21.38 -0.95 -5.78
CA ASP A 96 -20.52 -1.93 -6.46
C ASP A 96 -20.42 -1.67 -7.97
N LYS A 97 -21.47 -1.11 -8.58
CA LYS A 97 -21.54 -0.77 -10.00
C LYS A 97 -22.24 0.59 -10.21
N PRO A 98 -21.90 1.33 -11.28
CA PRO A 98 -22.54 2.59 -11.65
C PRO A 98 -23.89 2.37 -12.35
N VAL A 99 -24.89 1.89 -11.61
CA VAL A 99 -26.26 1.73 -12.11
C VAL A 99 -27.02 3.05 -11.98
N ASP A 100 -27.70 3.46 -13.05
CA ASP A 100 -28.56 4.64 -13.05
C ASP A 100 -29.65 4.56 -11.98
N LEU A 101 -29.74 5.59 -11.14
CA LEU A 101 -30.69 5.65 -10.04
C LEU A 101 -31.96 6.43 -10.41
N ASN A 102 -33.09 6.05 -9.84
CA ASN A 102 -34.35 6.77 -9.99
C ASN A 102 -34.30 8.12 -9.23
N LEU A 103 -34.43 9.23 -9.96
CA LEU A 103 -34.30 10.57 -9.36
C LEU A 103 -35.33 10.86 -8.26
N LEU A 104 -36.57 10.37 -8.39
CA LEU A 104 -37.62 10.64 -7.40
C LEU A 104 -37.35 9.90 -6.08
N GLU A 105 -36.97 8.63 -6.17
CA GLU A 105 -36.61 7.83 -5.00
C GLU A 105 -35.39 8.41 -4.29
N GLU A 106 -34.38 8.83 -5.04
CA GLU A 106 -33.17 9.41 -4.45
C GLU A 106 -33.41 10.79 -3.82
N LYS A 107 -34.32 11.59 -4.38
CA LYS A 107 -34.78 12.83 -3.74
C LYS A 107 -35.49 12.55 -2.41
N GLN A 108 -36.31 11.50 -2.35
CA GLN A 108 -36.92 11.08 -1.09
C GLN A 108 -35.87 10.61 -0.08
N LEU A 109 -34.81 9.92 -0.52
CA LEU A 109 -33.71 9.52 0.35
C LEU A 109 -32.98 10.72 0.95
N VAL A 110 -32.58 11.70 0.13
CA VAL A 110 -31.85 12.89 0.64
C VAL A 110 -32.71 13.79 1.53
N SER A 111 -34.03 13.76 1.37
CA SER A 111 -34.95 14.47 2.28
C SER A 111 -34.93 13.96 3.71
N LYS A 112 -34.43 12.74 3.93
CA LYS A 112 -34.24 12.15 5.27
C LYS A 112 -32.93 12.58 5.93
N VAL A 113 -32.07 13.33 5.24
CA VAL A 113 -30.82 13.84 5.84
C VAL A 113 -31.17 14.87 6.92
N GLY A 114 -30.93 14.50 8.17
CA GLY A 114 -31.27 15.26 9.35
C GLY A 114 -30.38 16.50 9.55
N LYS A 115 -30.86 17.40 10.41
CA LYS A 115 -30.18 18.66 10.73
C LYS A 115 -28.81 18.50 11.40
N LYS A 116 -28.55 17.34 12.01
CA LYS A 116 -27.28 17.02 12.68
C LYS A 116 -26.20 16.51 11.71
N GLN A 117 -26.60 16.02 10.53
CA GLN A 117 -25.67 15.48 9.54
C GLN A 117 -24.97 16.62 8.77
N ILE A 118 -23.72 16.37 8.40
CA ILE A 118 -22.96 17.20 7.48
C ILE A 118 -23.02 16.57 6.11
N ILE A 119 -23.19 17.40 5.09
CA ILE A 119 -23.16 17.00 3.68
C ILE A 119 -21.89 17.58 3.10
N TRP A 120 -21.05 16.73 2.50
CA TRP A 120 -19.85 17.16 1.80
C TRP A 120 -20.09 17.11 0.30
N GLU A 121 -19.73 18.16 -0.41
CA GLU A 121 -19.75 18.22 -1.88
C GLU A 121 -18.31 18.33 -2.39
N PHE A 122 -18.04 17.57 -3.43
CA PHE A 122 -16.76 17.53 -4.12
C PHE A 122 -16.99 17.72 -5.62
N ILE A 123 -16.08 18.46 -6.22
CA ILE A 123 -15.94 18.55 -7.68
C ILE A 123 -14.54 18.07 -8.03
N VAL A 124 -14.46 16.98 -8.78
CA VAL A 124 -13.19 16.39 -9.25
C VAL A 124 -13.06 16.65 -10.73
N ASN A 125 -12.11 17.49 -11.12
CA ASN A 125 -11.77 17.76 -12.51
C ASN A 125 -10.33 17.28 -12.77
N PRO A 126 -10.14 16.19 -13.55
CA PRO A 126 -8.82 15.67 -13.86
C PRO A 126 -7.99 16.64 -14.72
N GLY A 127 -8.63 17.57 -15.44
CA GLY A 127 -7.96 18.47 -16.38
C GLY A 127 -7.41 17.70 -17.57
N GLN A 128 -6.23 18.11 -18.05
CA GLN A 128 -5.54 17.45 -19.17
C GLN A 128 -5.33 15.93 -18.95
N LEU A 129 -5.11 15.52 -17.69
CA LEU A 129 -5.01 14.11 -17.30
C LEU A 129 -6.21 13.28 -17.79
N GLY A 130 -7.42 13.84 -17.75
CA GLY A 130 -8.63 13.14 -18.18
C GLY A 130 -8.66 12.89 -19.68
N ILE A 131 -8.02 13.76 -20.46
CA ILE A 131 -7.88 13.62 -21.92
C ILE A 131 -6.79 12.60 -22.23
N ASP A 132 -5.60 12.79 -21.65
CA ASP A 132 -4.41 11.98 -21.94
C ASP A 132 -4.62 10.49 -21.62
N TYR A 133 -5.41 10.19 -20.59
CA TYR A 133 -5.70 8.83 -20.13
C TYR A 133 -7.13 8.36 -20.43
N GLY A 134 -7.91 9.14 -21.18
CA GLY A 134 -9.27 8.78 -21.58
C GLY A 134 -10.17 8.45 -20.39
N THR A 135 -10.21 9.33 -19.38
CA THR A 135 -11.06 9.18 -18.18
C THR A 135 -12.53 9.48 -18.51
N ILE A 136 -13.13 8.60 -19.31
CA ILE A 136 -14.45 8.76 -19.91
C ILE A 136 -15.44 7.67 -19.50
N ASP A 137 -14.96 6.57 -18.94
CA ASP A 137 -15.79 5.42 -18.57
C ASP A 137 -16.38 5.58 -17.16
N LYS A 138 -17.70 5.38 -17.03
CA LYS A 138 -18.41 5.46 -15.76
C LYS A 138 -17.98 4.38 -14.77
N ASN A 139 -17.53 3.22 -15.24
CA ASN A 139 -17.05 2.14 -14.37
C ASN A 139 -15.69 2.51 -13.77
N GLU A 140 -14.77 3.01 -14.58
CA GLU A 140 -13.52 3.60 -14.09
C GLU A 140 -13.78 4.69 -13.05
N TRP A 141 -14.70 5.63 -13.32
CA TRP A 141 -15.08 6.65 -12.33
C TRP A 141 -15.63 6.06 -11.03
N ASN A 142 -16.50 5.06 -11.10
CA ASN A 142 -17.03 4.38 -9.92
C ASN A 142 -15.91 3.82 -9.05
N ASP A 143 -15.00 3.07 -9.65
CA ASP A 143 -13.93 2.37 -8.94
C ASP A 143 -12.93 3.36 -8.33
N VAL A 144 -12.52 4.36 -9.10
CA VAL A 144 -11.60 5.40 -8.66
C VAL A 144 -12.20 6.20 -7.51
N LEU A 145 -13.44 6.69 -7.65
CA LEU A 145 -14.10 7.48 -6.60
C LEU A 145 -14.32 6.66 -5.34
N ASN A 146 -14.78 5.42 -5.46
CA ASN A 146 -15.03 4.55 -4.31
C ASN A 146 -13.73 4.25 -3.56
N LYS A 147 -12.68 3.84 -4.26
CA LYS A 147 -11.38 3.52 -3.66
C LYS A 147 -10.75 4.73 -2.98
N THR A 148 -10.67 5.86 -3.70
CA THR A 148 -9.97 7.06 -3.21
C THR A 148 -10.75 7.76 -2.11
N THR A 149 -12.09 7.81 -2.19
CA THR A 149 -12.93 8.42 -1.16
C THR A 149 -12.95 7.57 0.11
N LYS A 150 -13.00 6.23 0.00
CA LYS A 150 -12.82 5.34 1.17
C LYS A 150 -11.49 5.59 1.88
N SER A 151 -10.41 5.82 1.12
CA SER A 151 -9.09 6.17 1.67
C SER A 151 -9.11 7.53 2.38
N LEU A 152 -9.70 8.56 1.77
CA LEU A 152 -9.87 9.89 2.38
C LEU A 152 -10.62 9.80 3.71
N LEU A 153 -11.71 9.02 3.76
CA LEU A 153 -12.49 8.80 4.98
C LEU A 153 -11.64 8.12 6.08
N LYS A 154 -10.96 7.02 5.76
CA LYS A 154 -10.11 6.27 6.69
C LYS A 154 -9.00 7.12 7.29
N ILE A 155 -8.29 7.91 6.47
CA ILE A 155 -7.21 8.79 6.93
C ILE A 155 -7.72 9.87 7.89
N ASN A 156 -9.01 10.24 7.80
CA ASN A 156 -9.66 11.20 8.69
C ASN A 156 -10.42 10.54 9.86
N GLY A 157 -10.12 9.26 10.14
CA GLY A 157 -10.71 8.50 11.25
C GLY A 157 -12.19 8.17 11.06
N MET A 158 -12.67 8.13 9.82
CA MET A 158 -14.06 7.81 9.51
C MET A 158 -14.18 6.40 8.94
N ASN A 159 -15.23 5.68 9.34
CA ASN A 159 -15.56 4.38 8.76
C ASN A 159 -16.33 4.60 7.44
N PRO A 160 -15.78 4.22 6.26
CA PRO A 160 -16.48 4.43 5.00
C PRO A 160 -17.83 3.72 4.90
N GLU A 161 -18.00 2.60 5.62
CA GLU A 161 -19.26 1.85 5.62
C GLU A 161 -20.42 2.63 6.27
N ASN A 162 -20.12 3.69 7.01
CA ASN A 162 -21.12 4.59 7.56
C ASN A 162 -21.55 5.69 6.59
N PHE A 163 -20.98 5.77 5.38
CA PHE A 163 -21.27 6.84 4.43
C PHE A 163 -22.10 6.33 3.25
N THR A 164 -22.81 7.26 2.63
CA THR A 164 -23.43 7.11 1.32
C THR A 164 -23.35 8.44 0.58
N GLY A 165 -23.70 8.43 -0.70
CA GLY A 165 -23.70 9.63 -1.50
C GLY A 165 -24.20 9.38 -2.91
N HIS A 166 -24.09 10.40 -3.73
CA HIS A 166 -24.39 10.35 -5.15
C HIS A 166 -23.30 11.05 -5.93
N TYR A 167 -23.09 10.60 -7.16
CA TYR A 167 -22.24 11.30 -8.11
C TYR A 167 -22.85 11.32 -9.51
N ALA A 168 -22.45 12.29 -10.31
CA ALA A 168 -22.75 12.39 -11.73
C ALA A 168 -21.52 12.93 -12.47
N ILE A 169 -21.32 12.46 -13.69
CA ILE A 169 -20.24 12.93 -14.58
C ILE A 169 -20.82 14.04 -15.46
N HIS A 170 -20.14 15.19 -15.52
CA HIS A 170 -20.47 16.32 -16.39
C HIS A 170 -19.46 16.41 -17.52
N THR A 171 -19.94 16.53 -18.75
CA THR A 171 -19.09 16.54 -19.95
C THR A 171 -19.28 17.77 -20.83
N ASN A 172 -20.03 18.77 -20.37
CA ASN A 172 -20.35 20.00 -21.13
C ASN A 172 -19.30 21.12 -21.01
N THR A 173 -18.08 20.78 -20.60
CA THR A 173 -16.97 21.72 -20.38
C THR A 173 -15.71 21.18 -21.04
N ASP A 174 -14.63 21.97 -21.08
CA ASP A 174 -13.36 21.57 -21.71
C ASP A 174 -12.79 20.25 -21.17
N TYR A 175 -13.02 19.98 -19.89
CA TYR A 175 -12.61 18.75 -19.22
C TYR A 175 -13.81 18.09 -18.54
N PRO A 176 -14.12 16.82 -18.83
CA PRO A 176 -15.09 16.04 -18.07
C PRO A 176 -14.76 16.08 -16.58
N HIS A 177 -15.76 16.26 -15.74
CA HIS A 177 -15.56 16.34 -14.29
C HIS A 177 -16.72 15.70 -13.55
N VAL A 178 -16.48 15.28 -12.32
CA VAL A 178 -17.53 14.69 -11.47
C VAL A 178 -17.94 15.66 -10.39
N HIS A 179 -19.25 15.76 -10.19
CA HIS A 179 -19.84 16.30 -8.96
C HIS A 179 -20.28 15.13 -8.10
N PHE A 180 -19.88 15.11 -6.84
CA PHE A 180 -20.42 14.14 -5.88
C PHE A 180 -20.68 14.75 -4.52
N ALA A 181 -21.72 14.25 -3.86
CA ALA A 181 -22.03 14.61 -2.49
C ALA A 181 -22.13 13.36 -1.62
N MET A 182 -21.68 13.45 -0.37
CA MET A 182 -21.75 12.34 0.60
C MET A 182 -22.14 12.82 1.99
N TRP A 183 -22.71 11.90 2.78
CA TRP A 183 -23.09 12.11 4.18
C TRP A 183 -23.08 10.78 4.95
N GLU A 184 -23.08 10.88 6.28
CA GLU A 184 -23.18 9.72 7.17
C GLU A 184 -24.60 9.13 7.15
N LYS A 185 -24.77 7.83 6.90
CA LYS A 185 -26.06 7.11 6.97
C LYS A 185 -26.63 7.06 8.38
N GLN A 186 -25.75 6.91 9.36
CA GLN A 186 -26.08 6.66 10.76
C GLN A 186 -25.04 7.33 11.69
N PRO A 187 -25.42 7.69 12.92
CA PRO A 187 -24.47 8.22 13.90
C PRO A 187 -23.44 7.16 14.33
N ASP A 188 -22.42 7.59 15.06
CA ASP A 188 -21.47 6.71 15.72
C ASP A 188 -22.11 5.89 16.87
N VAL A 189 -21.31 5.03 17.50
CA VAL A 189 -21.74 4.19 18.64
C VAL A 189 -22.28 4.97 19.83
N ASN A 190 -22.01 6.28 19.90
CA ASN A 190 -22.49 7.18 20.95
C ASN A 190 -23.69 8.01 20.49
N GLY A 191 -24.28 7.72 19.33
CA GLY A 191 -25.41 8.46 18.78
C GLY A 191 -25.05 9.83 18.20
N ASN A 192 -23.77 10.09 17.94
CA ASN A 192 -23.30 11.38 17.42
C ASN A 192 -22.92 11.29 15.94
N PHE A 193 -23.34 12.30 15.18
CA PHE A 193 -22.78 12.57 13.84
C PHE A 193 -21.51 13.39 13.96
N ARG A 194 -20.68 13.37 12.92
CA ARG A 194 -19.44 14.14 12.87
C ARG A 194 -19.72 15.64 13.04
N ALA A 195 -19.09 16.25 14.04
CA ALA A 195 -19.29 17.67 14.34
C ALA A 195 -18.56 18.61 13.36
N LYS A 196 -17.43 18.17 12.79
CA LYS A 196 -16.52 18.96 11.94
C LYS A 196 -16.55 18.48 10.49
N GLY A 197 -16.96 19.36 9.58
CA GLY A 197 -16.98 19.10 8.15
C GLY A 197 -15.66 19.36 7.43
N LYS A 198 -14.73 20.11 8.02
CA LYS A 198 -13.48 20.47 7.33
C LYS A 198 -12.49 19.30 7.31
N PHE A 199 -12.01 18.96 6.12
CA PHE A 199 -10.84 18.11 5.91
C PHE A 199 -9.55 18.92 6.01
N THR A 200 -8.45 18.29 6.44
CA THR A 200 -7.16 18.99 6.47
C THR A 200 -6.59 19.17 5.06
N LYS A 201 -5.79 20.23 4.84
CA LYS A 201 -5.15 20.47 3.54
C LYS A 201 -4.34 19.25 3.08
N ASN A 202 -3.55 18.65 3.98
CA ASN A 202 -2.72 17.48 3.69
C ASN A 202 -3.56 16.27 3.24
N THR A 203 -4.71 16.03 3.86
CA THR A 203 -5.59 14.92 3.46
C THR A 203 -6.24 15.15 2.10
N ILE A 204 -6.52 16.40 1.73
CA ILE A 204 -7.05 16.74 0.40
C ILE A 204 -5.98 16.64 -0.67
N VAL A 205 -4.76 17.10 -0.40
CA VAL A 205 -3.61 16.90 -1.31
C VAL A 205 -3.38 15.41 -1.56
N ARG A 206 -3.38 14.59 -0.50
CA ARG A 206 -3.25 13.14 -0.66
C ARG A 206 -4.41 12.50 -1.42
N TYR A 207 -5.63 13.02 -1.25
CA TYR A 207 -6.78 12.56 -2.04
C TYR A 207 -6.62 12.89 -3.53
N GLN A 208 -6.11 14.09 -3.85
CA GLN A 208 -5.76 14.47 -5.23
C GLN A 208 -4.68 13.55 -5.83
N GLU A 209 -3.58 13.31 -5.10
CA GLU A 209 -2.51 12.40 -5.55
C GLU A 209 -3.05 10.98 -5.81
N LEU A 210 -3.95 10.48 -4.96
CA LEU A 210 -4.59 9.18 -5.15
C LEU A 210 -5.51 9.16 -6.38
N LEU A 211 -6.32 10.20 -6.58
CA LEU A 211 -7.15 10.31 -7.79
C LEU A 211 -6.29 10.32 -9.05
N GLU A 212 -5.25 11.15 -9.10
CA GLU A 212 -4.31 11.21 -10.23
C GLU A 212 -3.68 9.84 -10.50
N THR A 213 -3.20 9.17 -9.46
CA THR A 213 -2.58 7.83 -9.60
C THR A 213 -3.57 6.78 -10.13
N ASN A 214 -4.84 6.84 -9.72
CA ASN A 214 -5.82 5.82 -10.10
C ASN A 214 -6.46 6.07 -11.47
N PHE A 215 -6.65 7.33 -11.91
CA PHE A 215 -7.14 7.61 -13.28
C PHE A 215 -6.12 7.29 -14.36
N VAL A 216 -4.85 7.36 -14.00
CA VAL A 216 -3.79 6.99 -14.92
C VAL A 216 -3.73 5.47 -15.04
N SER A 217 -4.35 4.72 -14.09
CA SER A 217 -4.29 3.25 -13.93
C SER A 217 -3.09 2.67 -14.66
N ASN A 218 -1.94 3.18 -14.22
CA ASN A 218 -0.73 3.10 -15.00
C ASN A 218 -0.18 1.71 -14.78
N LYS A 219 0.12 1.00 -15.87
CA LYS A 219 1.00 -0.17 -15.84
C LYS A 219 2.18 0.06 -14.89
N ASP A 220 2.75 1.28 -14.92
CA ASP A 220 3.80 1.74 -14.01
C ASP A 220 3.44 1.67 -12.50
N TYR A 221 2.21 2.04 -12.11
CA TYR A 221 1.79 1.97 -10.70
C TYR A 221 1.49 0.53 -10.29
N GLU A 222 0.90 -0.27 -11.17
CA GLU A 222 0.68 -1.69 -10.94
C GLU A 222 2.01 -2.44 -10.80
N GLU A 223 2.97 -2.18 -11.69
CA GLU A 223 4.34 -2.67 -11.61
C GLU A 223 4.99 -2.24 -10.28
N LEU A 224 4.93 -0.94 -9.94
CA LEU A 224 5.43 -0.43 -8.65
C LEU A 224 4.77 -1.16 -7.47
N SER A 225 3.45 -1.37 -7.50
CA SER A 225 2.71 -2.03 -6.42
C SER A 225 3.07 -3.51 -6.30
N GLN A 226 3.25 -4.22 -7.41
CA GLN A 226 3.66 -5.62 -7.42
C GLN A 226 5.04 -5.79 -6.80
N VAL A 227 6.01 -4.96 -7.22
CA VAL A 227 7.37 -5.00 -6.67
C VAL A 227 7.38 -4.63 -5.18
N LYS A 228 6.58 -3.64 -4.75
CA LYS A 228 6.44 -3.29 -3.33
C LYS A 228 5.93 -4.46 -2.49
N ASN A 229 4.95 -5.21 -3.00
CA ASN A 229 4.42 -6.38 -2.32
C ASN A 229 5.48 -7.49 -2.22
N GLU A 230 6.21 -7.74 -3.31
CA GLU A 230 7.31 -8.72 -3.32
C GLU A 230 8.41 -8.35 -2.31
N VAL A 231 8.82 -7.07 -2.26
CA VAL A 231 9.80 -6.58 -1.28
C VAL A 231 9.30 -6.78 0.15
N TRP A 232 8.03 -6.47 0.41
CA TRP A 232 7.43 -6.64 1.72
C TRP A 232 7.36 -8.11 2.14
N ASP A 233 6.91 -9.01 1.26
CA ASP A 233 6.81 -10.44 1.53
C ASP A 233 8.19 -11.05 1.77
N ASN A 234 9.18 -10.74 0.93
CA ASN A 234 10.56 -11.17 1.13
C ASN A 234 11.12 -10.68 2.47
N ARG A 235 10.89 -9.42 2.85
CA ARG A 235 11.30 -8.90 4.17
C ARG A 235 10.64 -9.64 5.33
N LYS A 236 9.35 -9.94 5.21
CA LYS A 236 8.58 -10.67 6.22
C LYS A 236 9.13 -12.08 6.41
N GLU A 237 9.50 -12.75 5.32
CA GLU A 237 10.12 -14.07 5.33
C GLU A 237 11.54 -14.04 5.91
N ILE A 238 12.40 -13.10 5.47
CA ILE A 238 13.74 -12.88 6.02
C ILE A 238 13.67 -12.73 7.54
N ARG A 239 12.72 -11.93 8.03
CA ARG A 239 12.50 -11.74 9.47
C ARG A 239 12.14 -13.03 10.20
N ASN A 240 11.45 -13.97 9.56
CA ASN A 240 11.06 -15.23 10.19
C ASN A 240 12.27 -16.14 10.46
N PHE A 241 13.34 -16.09 9.66
CA PHE A 241 14.56 -16.85 9.92
C PHE A 241 15.26 -16.50 11.24
N PHE A 242 14.95 -15.33 11.81
CA PHE A 242 15.51 -14.89 13.09
C PHE A 242 14.57 -15.15 14.27
N LYS A 243 13.39 -15.76 14.06
CA LYS A 243 12.46 -16.10 15.15
C LYS A 243 12.86 -17.35 15.92
N ASP A 244 13.56 -18.28 15.28
CA ASP A 244 13.93 -19.59 15.87
C ASP A 244 15.18 -19.54 16.76
N GLY A 245 15.74 -18.34 16.92
CA GLY A 245 16.84 -18.02 17.81
C GLY A 245 18.23 -18.28 17.21
N ILE A 246 19.16 -17.39 17.52
CA ILE A 246 20.55 -17.42 17.06
C ILE A 246 21.35 -18.37 17.97
N LYS A 247 21.62 -19.58 17.49
CA LYS A 247 22.29 -20.65 18.26
C LYS A 247 23.68 -20.96 17.72
N SER A 248 24.61 -20.00 17.77
CA SER A 248 25.98 -20.25 17.29
C SER A 248 27.08 -19.61 18.13
N ILE A 249 28.12 -20.39 18.42
CA ILE A 249 29.36 -19.97 19.09
C ILE A 249 30.10 -18.91 18.26
N PHE A 250 30.01 -18.99 16.94
CA PHE A 250 30.72 -18.10 16.02
C PHE A 250 30.28 -16.63 16.10
N VAL A 251 29.10 -16.36 16.68
CA VAL A 251 28.60 -15.00 16.92
C VAL A 251 28.57 -14.62 18.40
N GLY A 252 29.19 -15.43 19.26
CA GLY A 252 29.18 -15.23 20.72
C GLY A 252 29.74 -13.88 21.17
N ASN A 253 30.79 -13.38 20.50
CA ASN A 253 31.36 -12.06 20.77
C ASN A 253 30.39 -10.92 20.40
N SER A 254 29.67 -11.07 19.29
CA SER A 254 28.65 -10.10 18.85
C SER A 254 27.45 -10.09 19.79
N ILE A 255 26.97 -11.27 20.22
CA ILE A 255 25.91 -11.41 21.23
C ILE A 255 26.34 -10.74 22.55
N LYS A 256 27.56 -10.99 23.01
CA LYS A 256 28.11 -10.37 24.23
C LYS A 256 28.16 -8.85 24.11
N THR A 257 28.67 -8.33 23.00
CA THR A 257 28.76 -6.89 22.74
C THR A 257 27.38 -6.22 22.79
N ILE A 258 26.36 -6.83 22.17
CA ILE A 258 24.98 -6.33 22.21
C ILE A 258 24.39 -6.39 23.63
N LYS A 259 24.60 -7.50 24.35
CA LYS A 259 24.10 -7.65 25.73
C LYS A 259 24.71 -6.63 26.69
N GLU A 260 26.02 -6.41 26.60
CA GLU A 260 26.74 -5.43 27.43
C GLU A 260 26.24 -4.01 27.17
N PHE A 261 26.03 -3.63 25.91
CA PHE A 261 25.46 -2.33 25.56
C PHE A 261 24.06 -2.11 26.15
N TYR A 262 23.21 -3.14 26.17
CA TYR A 262 21.84 -3.02 26.68
C TYR A 262 21.68 -3.35 28.17
N LYS A 263 22.77 -3.63 28.90
CA LYS A 263 22.73 -4.09 30.29
C LYS A 263 21.95 -3.13 31.21
N ASP A 264 22.20 -1.83 31.05
CA ASP A 264 21.62 -0.77 31.88
C ASP A 264 20.58 0.08 31.13
N ASN A 265 20.28 -0.27 29.87
CA ASN A 265 19.35 0.46 29.03
C ASN A 265 17.90 -0.02 29.19
N LYS A 266 17.01 0.90 29.56
CA LYS A 266 15.55 0.62 29.65
C LYS A 266 14.92 0.38 28.29
N ASN A 267 15.39 1.07 27.25
CA ASN A 267 14.89 0.93 25.88
C ASN A 267 15.76 -0.06 25.10
N LYS A 268 15.16 -1.13 24.58
CA LYS A 268 15.84 -2.26 23.91
C LYS A 268 15.48 -2.32 22.43
N ASN A 269 15.71 -1.21 21.72
CA ASN A 269 15.38 -1.04 20.31
C ASN A 269 16.64 -0.80 19.49
N TYR A 270 16.75 -1.48 18.33
CA TYR A 270 17.88 -1.39 17.40
C TYR A 270 18.30 0.03 17.06
N VAL A 271 17.36 1.00 16.99
CA VAL A 271 17.68 2.39 16.67
C VAL A 271 18.81 2.95 17.54
N LEU A 272 18.89 2.55 18.82
CA LEU A 272 19.94 3.00 19.74
C LEU A 272 21.33 2.48 19.40
N THR A 273 21.44 1.39 18.64
CA THR A 273 22.75 0.89 18.22
C THR A 273 23.36 1.76 17.12
N LYS A 274 22.58 2.58 16.41
CA LYS A 274 23.09 3.41 15.31
C LYS A 274 24.14 4.44 15.78
N ASP A 275 24.04 4.87 17.04
CA ASP A 275 24.97 5.82 17.65
C ASP A 275 26.26 5.14 18.18
N ASP A 276 26.30 3.80 18.22
CA ASP A 276 27.47 3.01 18.61
C ASP A 276 27.91 2.09 17.45
N PRO A 277 28.94 2.49 16.68
CA PRO A 277 29.39 1.73 15.51
C PRO A 277 29.77 0.27 15.83
N LYS A 278 30.32 0.01 17.02
CA LYS A 278 30.74 -1.33 17.43
C LYS A 278 29.54 -2.23 17.67
N VAL A 279 28.50 -1.71 18.32
CA VAL A 279 27.27 -2.46 18.60
C VAL A 279 26.44 -2.62 17.34
N ASN A 280 26.39 -1.59 16.48
CA ASN A 280 25.74 -1.70 15.17
C ASN A 280 26.39 -2.80 14.32
N GLN A 281 27.72 -2.81 14.25
CA GLN A 281 28.48 -3.84 13.54
C GLN A 281 28.18 -5.23 14.09
N ALA A 282 28.13 -5.40 15.42
CA ALA A 282 27.81 -6.68 16.04
C ALA A 282 26.43 -7.22 15.62
N VAL A 283 25.42 -6.36 15.48
CA VAL A 283 24.08 -6.77 14.98
C VAL A 283 24.18 -7.31 13.55
N TRP A 284 24.94 -6.63 12.68
CA TRP A 284 25.06 -7.01 11.28
C TRP A 284 26.02 -8.19 11.04
N ASP A 285 27.00 -8.42 11.92
CA ASP A 285 27.83 -9.62 11.92
C ASP A 285 26.98 -10.87 12.15
N ILE A 286 26.02 -10.79 13.08
CA ILE A 286 25.05 -11.86 13.32
C ILE A 286 24.20 -12.10 12.07
N PHE A 287 23.63 -11.04 11.50
CA PHE A 287 22.84 -11.14 10.27
C PHE A 287 23.63 -11.82 9.15
N ASN A 288 24.87 -11.37 8.92
CA ASN A 288 25.73 -11.89 7.87
C ASN A 288 26.14 -13.35 8.11
N TYR A 289 26.38 -13.74 9.36
CA TYR A 289 26.65 -15.12 9.73
C TYR A 289 25.44 -16.03 9.47
N VAL A 290 24.23 -15.65 9.92
CA VAL A 290 23.03 -16.46 9.69
C VAL A 290 22.74 -16.55 8.19
N LYS A 291 22.90 -15.44 7.45
CA LYS A 291 22.77 -15.41 5.98
C LYS A 291 23.79 -16.31 5.27
N SER A 292 25.04 -16.37 5.72
CA SER A 292 26.08 -17.17 5.06
C SER A 292 25.93 -18.67 5.34
N THR A 293 25.31 -19.03 6.47
CA THR A 293 25.13 -20.43 6.92
C THR A 293 23.76 -21.02 6.59
N ASN A 294 22.78 -20.20 6.22
CA ASN A 294 21.46 -20.64 5.79
C ASN A 294 21.23 -20.29 4.29
N SER A 295 21.24 -21.31 3.44
CA SER A 295 21.08 -21.15 1.98
C SER A 295 19.73 -20.55 1.58
N GLU A 296 18.66 -20.87 2.32
CA GLU A 296 17.31 -20.36 2.05
C GLU A 296 17.21 -18.87 2.38
N LEU A 297 17.74 -18.44 3.54
CA LEU A 297 17.84 -17.03 3.90
C LEU A 297 18.70 -16.26 2.89
N LYS A 298 19.81 -16.83 2.44
CA LYS A 298 20.67 -16.23 1.41
C LYS A 298 19.90 -15.99 0.11
N GLU A 299 19.13 -16.99 -0.34
CA GLU A 299 18.30 -16.86 -1.54
C GLU A 299 17.23 -15.78 -1.38
N LYS A 300 16.52 -15.76 -0.25
CA LYS A 300 15.47 -14.75 0.02
C LYS A 300 16.03 -13.33 0.13
N TYR A 301 17.19 -13.16 0.76
CA TYR A 301 17.88 -11.88 0.80
C TYR A 301 18.33 -11.40 -0.58
N ASN A 302 18.77 -12.33 -1.44
CA ASN A 302 19.13 -12.00 -2.81
C ASN A 302 17.90 -11.55 -3.61
N LYS A 303 16.76 -12.24 -3.50
CA LYS A 303 15.49 -11.82 -4.14
C LYS A 303 15.05 -10.44 -3.66
N TYR A 304 15.08 -10.20 -2.34
CA TYR A 304 14.81 -8.88 -1.75
C TYR A 304 15.71 -7.79 -2.34
N SER A 305 17.03 -8.04 -2.39
CA SER A 305 18.00 -7.07 -2.89
C SER A 305 17.83 -6.79 -4.38
N GLN A 306 17.55 -7.84 -5.18
CA GLN A 306 17.29 -7.72 -6.61
C GLN A 306 16.00 -6.94 -6.90
N ALA A 307 14.93 -7.19 -6.15
CA ALA A 307 13.67 -6.45 -6.30
C ALA A 307 13.86 -4.96 -5.98
N LEU A 308 14.63 -4.63 -4.92
CA LEU A 308 14.96 -3.24 -4.58
C LEU A 308 15.86 -2.54 -5.59
N GLU A 309 16.82 -3.26 -6.16
CA GLU A 309 17.70 -2.68 -7.19
C GLU A 309 16.94 -2.49 -8.51
N SER A 310 16.06 -3.44 -8.86
CA SER A 310 15.18 -3.34 -10.04
C SER A 310 14.33 -2.07 -10.00
N ILE A 311 13.64 -1.82 -8.88
CA ILE A 311 12.81 -0.62 -8.73
C ILE A 311 13.64 0.66 -8.69
N LYS A 312 14.83 0.65 -8.10
CA LYS A 312 15.70 1.83 -8.04
C LYS A 312 16.08 2.32 -9.44
N ASN A 313 16.38 1.36 -10.33
CA ASN A 313 16.79 1.61 -11.71
C ASN A 313 15.62 1.79 -12.68
N GLN A 314 14.38 1.54 -12.25
CA GLN A 314 13.19 1.72 -13.09
C GLN A 314 12.76 3.19 -13.12
N GLU A 315 12.63 3.76 -14.32
CA GLU A 315 11.99 5.06 -14.51
C GLU A 315 10.54 4.89 -14.96
N TYR A 316 9.64 5.49 -14.21
CA TYR A 316 8.22 5.53 -14.57
C TYR A 316 7.91 6.80 -15.36
N LYS A 317 6.90 6.74 -16.23
CA LYS A 317 6.54 7.88 -17.09
C LYS A 317 6.00 9.06 -16.29
N LEU A 318 5.37 8.78 -15.14
CA LEU A 318 4.76 9.81 -14.30
C LEU A 318 5.70 10.30 -13.19
N PRO A 319 5.88 11.63 -13.06
CA PRO A 319 6.62 12.23 -11.94
C PRO A 319 6.09 11.83 -10.57
N GLY A 320 4.77 11.71 -10.40
CA GLY A 320 4.13 11.29 -9.14
C GLY A 320 4.48 9.85 -8.73
N ILE A 321 4.58 8.94 -9.71
CA ILE A 321 4.99 7.55 -9.46
C ILE A 321 6.48 7.50 -9.09
N ASN A 322 7.33 8.27 -9.78
CA ASN A 322 8.74 8.40 -9.40
C ASN A 322 8.94 8.98 -7.99
N LYS A 323 8.08 9.93 -7.56
CA LYS A 323 8.06 10.43 -6.17
C LYS A 323 7.68 9.31 -5.18
N LEU A 324 6.59 8.57 -5.43
CA LEU A 324 6.17 7.44 -4.59
C LEU A 324 7.21 6.33 -4.53
N LYS A 325 7.91 6.07 -5.63
CA LYS A 325 9.07 5.18 -5.74
C LYS A 325 10.19 5.65 -4.81
N GLY A 326 10.59 6.91 -4.92
CA GLY A 326 11.61 7.51 -4.05
C GLY A 326 11.24 7.39 -2.57
N GLU A 327 10.03 7.80 -2.20
CA GLU A 327 9.53 7.69 -0.82
C GLU A 327 9.51 6.25 -0.29
N PHE A 328 9.21 5.28 -1.16
CA PHE A 328 9.25 3.87 -0.79
C PHE A 328 10.68 3.39 -0.55
N ILE A 329 11.61 3.67 -1.46
CA ILE A 329 13.03 3.28 -1.35
C ILE A 329 13.65 3.89 -0.09
N ASP A 330 13.43 5.18 0.15
CA ASP A 330 13.98 5.90 1.31
C ASP A 330 13.52 5.31 2.64
N LYS A 331 12.25 4.86 2.70
CA LYS A 331 11.67 4.24 3.90
C LYS A 331 12.05 2.78 4.05
N GLU A 332 12.11 2.03 2.95
CA GLU A 332 12.25 0.58 2.98
C GLU A 332 13.59 0.15 3.59
N GLN A 333 14.68 0.85 3.26
CA GLN A 333 15.98 0.57 3.87
C GLN A 333 15.94 0.74 5.40
N GLN A 334 15.34 1.84 5.87
CA GLN A 334 15.23 2.12 7.30
C GLN A 334 14.33 1.11 8.03
N GLU A 335 13.21 0.72 7.40
CA GLU A 335 12.30 -0.27 7.95
C GLU A 335 12.93 -1.66 7.98
N PHE A 336 13.66 -2.07 6.94
CA PHE A 336 14.37 -3.35 6.90
C PHE A 336 15.38 -3.45 8.03
N GLU A 337 16.28 -2.46 8.15
CA GLU A 337 17.27 -2.40 9.22
C GLU A 337 16.60 -2.45 10.60
N SER A 338 15.55 -1.64 10.78
CA SER A 338 14.86 -1.54 12.07
C SER A 338 14.16 -2.85 12.42
N GLN A 339 13.49 -3.51 11.48
CA GLN A 339 12.77 -4.75 11.76
C GLN A 339 13.73 -5.91 12.03
N ILE A 340 14.73 -6.11 11.17
CA ILE A 340 15.69 -7.21 11.31
C ILE A 340 16.57 -6.99 12.52
N GLY A 341 17.13 -5.80 12.68
CA GLY A 341 17.96 -5.43 13.83
C GLY A 341 17.20 -5.58 15.16
N ASN A 342 15.91 -5.20 15.21
CA ASN A 342 15.11 -5.39 16.42
C ASN A 342 14.90 -6.87 16.76
N VAL A 343 14.71 -7.74 15.77
CA VAL A 343 14.57 -9.18 16.02
C VAL A 343 15.90 -9.74 16.55
N ILE A 344 17.03 -9.40 15.94
CA ILE A 344 18.37 -9.83 16.39
C ILE A 344 18.67 -9.35 17.81
N VAL A 345 18.45 -8.06 18.09
CA VAL A 345 18.69 -7.49 19.44
C VAL A 345 17.83 -8.21 20.47
N LYS A 346 16.52 -8.35 20.21
CA LYS A 346 15.61 -9.02 21.15
C LYS A 346 15.99 -10.47 21.38
N ASP A 347 16.43 -11.17 20.34
CA ASP A 347 16.86 -12.56 20.45
C ASP A 347 18.17 -12.69 21.24
N CYS A 348 19.16 -11.82 20.96
CA CYS A 348 20.39 -11.74 21.74
C CYS A 348 20.10 -11.52 23.22
N LEU A 349 19.19 -10.59 23.56
CA LEU A 349 18.84 -10.29 24.96
C LEU A 349 18.03 -11.39 25.65
N LYS A 350 17.37 -12.27 24.88
CA LYS A 350 16.63 -13.44 25.40
C LYS A 350 17.48 -14.70 25.48
N SER A 351 18.54 -14.81 24.67
CA SER A 351 19.43 -15.97 24.71
C SER A 351 19.99 -16.12 26.13
N ASP A 352 19.67 -17.21 26.82
CA ASP A 352 20.34 -17.53 28.07
C ASP A 352 21.84 -17.72 27.81
N GLU A 353 22.70 -17.46 28.80
CA GLU A 353 24.17 -17.59 28.74
C GLU A 353 24.64 -19.06 28.53
N THR A 354 24.09 -19.77 27.56
CA THR A 354 24.46 -21.15 27.21
C THR A 354 25.89 -21.27 26.69
N PHE A 355 26.57 -20.15 26.38
CA PHE A 355 27.99 -20.15 26.06
C PHE A 355 28.92 -20.32 27.27
N LYS A 356 28.42 -20.23 28.51
CA LYS A 356 29.25 -20.49 29.72
C LYS A 356 29.59 -21.97 29.96
N LYS A 357 28.95 -22.93 29.28
CA LYS A 357 29.13 -24.36 29.58
C LYS A 357 30.34 -25.05 28.94
N TYR A 358 31.10 -24.38 28.07
CA TYR A 358 32.32 -24.97 27.49
C TYR A 358 33.64 -24.45 28.09
N SER A 359 33.61 -23.46 28.99
CA SER A 359 34.83 -23.00 29.69
C SER A 359 34.93 -23.43 31.16
N SER A 360 33.95 -24.15 31.68
CA SER A 360 33.96 -24.65 33.06
C SER A 360 33.62 -26.14 33.13
N TYR A 361 34.44 -26.99 32.51
CA TYR A 361 34.61 -28.34 33.02
C TYR A 361 35.57 -28.24 34.21
N SER A 362 35.02 -27.93 35.38
CA SER A 362 35.69 -28.17 36.64
C SER A 362 35.10 -29.45 37.22
N PRO A 363 35.63 -30.64 36.88
CA PRO A 363 35.33 -31.80 37.68
C PRO A 363 36.13 -31.63 38.96
N GLY A 364 35.44 -31.49 40.08
CA GLY A 364 36.05 -31.87 41.35
C GLY A 364 36.52 -33.30 41.20
N LEU A 365 37.84 -33.50 41.13
CA LEU A 365 38.61 -34.67 41.53
C LEU A 365 40.02 -34.59 40.91
N GLY A 366 41.02 -34.49 41.78
CA GLY A 366 42.36 -35.06 41.57
C GLY A 366 43.25 -34.40 40.52
N LYS A 367 44.33 -33.75 40.98
CA LYS A 367 45.56 -33.54 40.19
C LYS A 367 46.04 -34.91 39.65
N LYS A 368 45.73 -35.27 38.41
CA LYS A 368 46.48 -36.25 37.61
C LYS A 368 46.21 -36.01 36.11
N ASN A 369 47.31 -35.65 35.41
CA ASN A 369 47.57 -35.68 33.97
C ASN A 369 46.68 -34.88 33.00
N LYS A 370 46.98 -33.59 32.85
CA LYS A 370 46.57 -32.75 31.70
C LYS A 370 47.06 -33.26 30.33
N LYS A 371 48.08 -34.13 30.28
CA LYS A 371 48.72 -34.60 29.04
C LYS A 371 47.85 -35.65 28.31
N ASP A 372 47.17 -36.51 29.05
CA ASP A 372 46.37 -37.62 28.49
C ASP A 372 45.10 -37.12 27.78
N ASN A 373 44.59 -35.94 28.15
CA ASN A 373 43.35 -35.38 27.62
C ASN A 373 43.56 -34.64 26.27
N LEU A 374 44.74 -34.04 26.07
CA LEU A 374 45.10 -33.43 24.78
C LEU A 374 45.40 -34.51 23.74
N ASP A 375 46.10 -35.58 24.14
CA ASP A 375 46.37 -36.72 23.26
C ASP A 375 45.08 -37.43 22.82
N TYR A 376 44.08 -37.53 23.71
CA TYR A 376 42.77 -38.04 23.35
C TYR A 376 42.05 -37.14 22.33
N LEU A 377 42.06 -35.83 22.52
CA LEU A 377 41.43 -34.87 21.59
C LEU A 377 42.12 -34.86 20.22
N ILE A 378 43.46 -34.91 20.19
CA ILE A 378 44.24 -35.00 18.95
C ILE A 378 43.92 -36.32 18.22
N LYS A 379 43.88 -37.44 18.94
CA LYS A 379 43.52 -38.75 18.36
C LYS A 379 42.08 -38.77 17.84
N LYS A 380 41.14 -38.12 18.54
CA LYS A 380 39.75 -38.00 18.11
C LYS A 380 39.62 -37.14 16.84
N TRP A 381 40.31 -36.01 16.77
CA TRP A 381 40.33 -35.16 15.57
C TRP A 381 41.00 -35.86 14.39
N GLN A 382 42.09 -36.58 14.60
CA GLN A 382 42.73 -37.39 13.56
C GLN A 382 41.78 -38.49 13.05
N PHE A 383 41.05 -39.15 13.94
CA PHE A 383 40.05 -40.15 13.58
C PHE A 383 38.91 -39.56 12.74
N GLU A 384 38.33 -38.43 13.17
CA GLU A 384 37.25 -37.75 12.43
C GLU A 384 37.72 -37.22 11.07
N PHE A 385 38.93 -36.66 11.00
CA PHE A 385 39.54 -36.22 9.74
C PHE A 385 39.78 -37.40 8.78
N ASN A 386 40.31 -38.51 9.28
CA ASN A 386 40.53 -39.72 8.48
C ASN A 386 39.21 -40.32 7.97
N LYS A 387 38.14 -40.27 8.79
CA LYS A 387 36.80 -40.69 8.38
C LYS A 387 36.26 -39.83 7.23
N ILE A 388 36.38 -38.51 7.32
CA ILE A 388 35.95 -37.58 6.25
C ILE A 388 36.75 -37.83 4.96
N GLN A 389 38.07 -38.06 5.06
CA GLN A 389 38.91 -38.38 3.91
C GLN A 389 38.54 -39.73 3.28
N PHE A 390 38.21 -40.73 4.10
CA PHE A 390 37.73 -42.03 3.62
C PHE A 390 36.38 -41.92 2.90
N GLU A 391 35.42 -41.18 3.47
CA GLU A 391 34.12 -40.93 2.83
C GLU A 391 34.26 -40.20 1.49
N LYS A 392 35.14 -39.19 1.40
CA LYS A 392 35.47 -38.50 0.14
C LYS A 392 36.10 -39.45 -0.89
N LYS A 393 37.00 -40.35 -0.47
CA LYS A 393 37.58 -41.37 -1.37
C LYS A 393 36.54 -42.36 -1.87
N ILE A 394 35.62 -42.81 -1.00
CA ILE A 394 34.51 -43.69 -1.39
C ILE A 394 33.57 -42.97 -2.38
N GLU A 395 33.27 -41.69 -2.16
CA GLU A 395 32.44 -40.91 -3.07
C GLU A 395 33.11 -40.71 -4.44
N ALA A 396 34.43 -40.44 -4.45
CA ALA A 396 35.21 -40.36 -5.68
C ALA A 396 35.25 -41.69 -6.45
N LEU A 397 35.41 -42.82 -5.74
CA LEU A 397 35.35 -44.18 -6.31
C LEU A 397 33.96 -44.49 -6.89
N LYS A 398 32.87 -44.09 -6.21
CA LYS A 398 31.51 -44.23 -6.73
C LYS A 398 31.31 -43.43 -8.02
N LYS A 399 31.78 -42.18 -8.07
CA LYS A 399 31.73 -41.33 -9.28
C LYS A 399 32.58 -41.90 -10.41
N PHE A 400 33.76 -42.44 -10.11
CA PHE A 400 34.62 -43.10 -11.09
C PHE A 400 33.97 -44.36 -11.68
N ASN A 401 33.39 -45.23 -10.84
CA ASN A 401 32.70 -46.43 -11.29
C ASN A 401 31.42 -46.13 -12.09
N GLN A 402 30.70 -45.05 -11.77
CA GLN A 402 29.57 -44.57 -12.58
C GLN A 402 30.03 -44.12 -13.97
N ASN A 403 31.15 -43.40 -14.05
CA ASN A 403 31.71 -42.93 -15.33
C ASN A 403 32.28 -44.06 -16.20
N ILE A 404 32.79 -45.15 -15.60
CA ILE A 404 33.21 -46.34 -16.35
C ILE A 404 32.01 -47.13 -16.88
N ARG A 405 30.95 -47.30 -16.08
CA ARG A 405 29.72 -48.01 -16.51
C ARG A 405 28.91 -47.27 -17.58
N GLN A 406 29.15 -45.98 -17.80
CA GLN A 406 28.55 -45.21 -18.89
C GLN A 406 29.40 -45.22 -20.18
N LYS A 407 30.61 -45.77 -20.13
CA LYS A 407 31.56 -45.85 -21.27
C LYS A 407 31.79 -47.28 -21.79
N GLN A 408 31.15 -48.28 -21.17
CA GLN A 408 30.93 -49.62 -21.73
C GLN A 408 29.49 -49.69 -22.24
#